data_AF-A0A2G9XNC9-F1
#
_entry.id   AF-A0A2G9XNC9-F1
#
_cell.length_a   1.000
_cell.length_b   1.000
_cell.length_c   1.000
_cell.angle_alpha   90.00
_cell.angle_beta   90.00
_cell.angle_gamma   90.00
#
_symmetry.space_group_name_H-M   'P 1'
#
loop_
_entity.id
_entity.type
_entity.pdbx_description
1 polymer ?
#
loop_
_entity_poly.entity_id
_entity_poly.type
_entity_poly.pdbx_seq_one_letter_code
_entity_poly.pdbx_strand_id
1 'polypeptide(L)'
;EDFWGMDVFTADERLKTEFDPKGVTALIGPAGERLVKIASICHDGRHTRVAGRCGMGAVMGSKKLKGLIATSRGKMDVEIADREGLRNSIKQALKLIKERLEAFGQIGTPGGVINYNKLGNLPINNWRTAQYTPIAEKISATALKETIWINRTGCKFCPIHCAHLVQNNEGPFALDGVQEGPEYETLAVFGTLCMNDNLKAIAKANEYCNRFGLDTLSTGSTIAFAMECREKGLLSEKDLDGVNLAFGNPDAIVEMVKRIAYRQGNLASLLGEGSREASRVIGRGAEEYAAHVKGLEFAMHDPRFSWGHALSYSTGNRGACHLSSFSHPFELTTALPELGYEKPFPGRQKEGKAKWVIHLQHLMTILDSLPICKFTMSNNALTISHFREWLNQITGMDRSLEEFMALGLRGFTLKRMMNNQRGITRKDDMLPPRFRTLKKRAKNFDFDVPPLFTLLSEYYELRGWTEEGRPNPETIRRLGLGGFRFEEQSRRDAGRKT
;
A
#
# COMPACT_ATOMS: atom_id res chain seq x y z
N GLU A 1 10.95 -1.79 -29.63
CA GLU A 1 12.18 -1.92 -28.81
C GLU A 1 12.62 -0.57 -28.26
N ASP A 2 12.39 0.51 -29.02
CA ASP A 2 12.81 1.90 -28.74
C ASP A 2 12.31 2.54 -27.44
N PHE A 3 11.37 1.93 -26.71
CA PHE A 3 10.89 2.43 -25.41
C PHE A 3 11.65 1.82 -24.22
N TRP A 4 12.42 0.74 -24.44
CA TRP A 4 13.17 0.09 -23.38
C TRP A 4 14.32 0.98 -22.91
N GLY A 5 14.51 1.10 -21.60
CA GLY A 5 15.48 2.01 -20.98
C GLY A 5 14.93 3.41 -20.69
N MET A 6 13.82 3.82 -21.34
CA MET A 6 13.18 5.11 -21.04
C MET A 6 12.59 5.11 -19.64
N ASP A 7 12.56 6.26 -18.98
CA ASP A 7 11.78 6.41 -17.76
C ASP A 7 10.28 6.49 -18.05
N VAL A 8 9.46 6.36 -17.00
CA VAL A 8 7.99 6.34 -17.11
C VAL A 8 7.46 7.63 -17.75
N PHE A 9 8.05 8.79 -17.43
CA PHE A 9 7.54 10.07 -17.87
C PHE A 9 7.79 10.25 -19.37
N THR A 10 9.02 10.00 -19.82
CA THR A 10 9.38 10.07 -21.24
C THR A 10 8.62 9.03 -22.07
N ALA A 11 8.45 7.81 -21.55
CA ALA A 11 7.70 6.77 -22.25
C ALA A 11 6.21 7.11 -22.40
N ASP A 12 5.57 7.68 -21.36
CA ASP A 12 4.17 8.13 -21.43
C ASP A 12 3.98 9.24 -22.47
N GLU A 13 4.83 10.27 -22.44
CA GLU A 13 4.76 11.40 -23.36
C GLU A 13 4.93 10.96 -24.81
N ARG A 14 5.91 10.08 -25.07
CA ARG A 14 6.14 9.53 -26.41
C ARG A 14 4.97 8.67 -26.87
N LEU A 15 4.44 7.77 -26.03
CA LEU A 15 3.29 6.94 -26.38
C LEU A 15 2.05 7.78 -26.71
N LYS A 16 1.77 8.82 -25.92
CA LYS A 16 0.63 9.72 -26.18
C LYS A 16 0.82 10.54 -27.46
N THR A 17 2.02 11.04 -27.71
CA THR A 17 2.34 11.79 -28.94
C THR A 17 2.23 10.90 -30.18
N GLU A 18 2.76 9.68 -30.15
CA GLU A 18 2.79 8.79 -31.31
C GLU A 18 1.45 8.11 -31.59
N PHE A 19 0.67 7.74 -30.55
CA PHE A 19 -0.50 6.89 -30.72
C PHE A 19 -1.84 7.58 -30.47
N ASP A 20 -1.98 8.28 -29.33
CA ASP A 20 -3.21 8.96 -28.95
C ASP A 20 -2.99 9.93 -27.77
N PRO A 21 -3.10 11.25 -27.98
CA PRO A 21 -2.96 12.25 -26.91
C PRO A 21 -3.98 12.11 -25.76
N LYS A 22 -5.10 11.41 -26.00
CA LYS A 22 -6.14 11.12 -24.99
C LYS A 22 -6.00 9.73 -24.36
N GLY A 23 -4.98 8.97 -24.76
CA GLY A 23 -4.72 7.62 -24.24
C GLY A 23 -4.29 7.63 -22.78
N VAL A 24 -4.51 6.50 -22.10
CA VAL A 24 -4.09 6.25 -20.72
C VAL A 24 -3.06 5.14 -20.74
N THR A 25 -1.95 5.30 -20.01
CA THR A 25 -0.83 4.35 -20.05
C THR A 25 -0.74 3.54 -18.76
N ALA A 26 -0.09 2.38 -18.86
CA ALA A 26 0.39 1.57 -17.75
C ALA A 26 1.81 1.10 -18.11
N LEU A 27 2.83 1.59 -17.41
CA LEU A 27 4.23 1.52 -17.81
C LEU A 27 5.10 1.03 -16.65
N ILE A 28 6.17 0.31 -16.98
CA ILE A 28 7.30 0.12 -16.06
C ILE A 28 8.41 1.11 -16.39
N GLY A 29 9.14 1.54 -15.37
CA GLY A 29 10.40 2.25 -15.55
C GLY A 29 11.62 1.30 -15.54
N PRO A 30 12.83 1.87 -15.54
CA PRO A 30 14.10 1.16 -15.43
C PRO A 30 14.16 0.09 -14.32
N ALA A 31 13.46 0.28 -13.21
CA ALA A 31 13.42 -0.68 -12.11
C ALA A 31 12.69 -1.98 -12.49
N GLY A 32 11.56 -1.87 -13.20
CA GLY A 32 10.82 -3.04 -13.70
C GLY A 32 11.62 -3.79 -14.76
N GLU A 33 12.27 -3.06 -15.68
CA GLU A 33 13.14 -3.64 -16.72
C GLU A 33 14.31 -4.44 -16.14
N ARG A 34 14.82 -4.00 -14.98
CA ARG A 34 15.91 -4.65 -14.24
C ARG A 34 15.43 -5.61 -13.16
N LEU A 35 14.14 -5.95 -13.16
CA LEU A 35 13.55 -6.94 -12.26
C LEU A 35 13.76 -6.64 -10.77
N VAL A 36 13.80 -5.35 -10.39
CA VAL A 36 13.84 -4.94 -8.98
C VAL A 36 12.57 -5.45 -8.29
N LYS A 37 12.68 -6.24 -7.21
CA LYS A 37 11.53 -6.94 -6.58
C LYS A 37 10.49 -5.99 -6.02
N ILE A 38 10.87 -4.75 -5.77
CA ILE A 38 10.01 -3.66 -5.30
C ILE A 38 9.61 -2.69 -6.43
N ALA A 39 9.72 -3.12 -7.69
CA ALA A 39 9.29 -2.35 -8.85
C ALA A 39 7.76 -2.30 -9.00
N SER A 40 7.28 -1.14 -9.42
CA SER A 40 5.86 -0.82 -9.59
C SER A 40 5.45 -0.72 -11.06
N ILE A 41 4.14 -0.65 -11.29
CA ILE A 41 3.56 -0.23 -12.58
C ILE A 41 2.95 1.16 -12.38
N CYS A 42 3.38 2.11 -13.19
CA CYS A 42 2.96 3.51 -13.14
C CYS A 42 1.99 3.83 -14.28
N HIS A 43 1.00 4.66 -14.02
CA HIS A 43 -0.02 5.10 -14.96
C HIS A 43 0.01 6.61 -15.12
N ASP A 44 -0.28 7.07 -16.34
CA ASP A 44 -0.45 8.50 -16.70
C ASP A 44 0.77 9.39 -16.47
N GLY A 45 1.98 8.83 -16.68
CA GLY A 45 3.23 9.61 -16.71
C GLY A 45 3.41 10.45 -15.45
N ARG A 46 3.55 11.78 -15.62
CA ARG A 46 3.78 12.74 -14.52
C ARG A 46 2.62 12.88 -13.54
N HIS A 47 1.38 12.65 -13.97
CA HIS A 47 0.22 12.60 -13.06
C HIS A 47 0.24 11.35 -12.16
N THR A 48 1.12 10.40 -12.46
CA THR A 48 1.51 9.21 -11.68
C THR A 48 0.41 8.61 -10.78
N ARG A 49 -0.27 7.57 -11.27
CA ARG A 49 -0.98 6.60 -10.41
C ARG A 49 -0.20 5.30 -10.37
N VAL A 50 -0.06 4.67 -9.21
CA VAL A 50 0.89 3.56 -9.07
C VAL A 50 0.20 2.30 -8.54
N ALA A 51 0.28 1.21 -9.31
CA ALA A 51 0.17 -0.13 -8.76
C ALA A 51 1.51 -0.49 -8.11
N GLY A 52 1.71 0.06 -6.90
CA GLY A 52 3.04 0.18 -6.28
C GLY A 52 3.64 -1.12 -5.81
N ARG A 53 2.89 -1.86 -4.98
CA ARG A 53 3.45 -2.87 -4.09
C ARG A 53 3.48 -4.27 -4.73
N CYS A 54 4.26 -5.16 -4.14
CA CYS A 54 4.36 -6.59 -4.50
C CYS A 54 5.09 -6.91 -5.81
N GLY A 55 5.88 -5.97 -6.36
CA GLY A 55 6.82 -6.27 -7.44
C GLY A 55 6.19 -6.56 -8.80
N MET A 56 4.97 -6.09 -9.04
CA MET A 56 4.28 -6.31 -10.33
C MET A 56 5.05 -5.70 -11.51
N GLY A 57 5.81 -4.62 -11.28
CA GLY A 57 6.70 -4.05 -12.30
C GLY A 57 7.81 -5.01 -12.74
N ALA A 58 8.39 -5.78 -11.80
CA ALA A 58 9.36 -6.82 -12.14
C ALA A 58 8.74 -7.99 -12.88
N VAL A 59 7.49 -8.37 -12.54
CA VAL A 59 6.77 -9.41 -13.28
C VAL A 59 6.54 -8.97 -14.73
N MET A 60 6.11 -7.73 -14.93
CA MET A 60 5.90 -7.14 -16.26
C MET A 60 7.22 -7.03 -17.05
N GLY A 61 8.31 -6.60 -16.40
CA GLY A 61 9.64 -6.55 -16.99
C GLY A 61 10.20 -7.92 -17.35
N SER A 62 9.95 -8.96 -16.55
CA SER A 62 10.39 -10.34 -16.88
C SER A 62 9.74 -10.91 -18.14
N LYS A 63 8.59 -10.34 -18.53
CA LYS A 63 7.90 -10.64 -19.79
C LYS A 63 8.34 -9.74 -20.95
N LYS A 64 9.38 -8.91 -20.75
CA LYS A 64 9.86 -7.90 -21.71
C LYS A 64 8.74 -6.95 -22.19
N LEU A 65 7.76 -6.67 -21.33
CA LEU A 65 6.64 -5.79 -21.64
C LEU A 65 6.90 -4.42 -21.01
N LYS A 66 7.20 -3.40 -21.83
CA LYS A 66 7.45 -2.03 -21.34
C LYS A 66 6.18 -1.36 -20.79
N GLY A 67 5.05 -1.62 -21.43
CA GLY A 67 3.83 -0.90 -21.10
C GLY A 67 2.66 -1.29 -21.98
N LEU A 68 1.51 -0.69 -21.65
CA LEU A 68 0.28 -0.71 -22.43
C LEU A 68 -0.23 0.73 -22.54
N ILE A 69 -0.81 1.07 -23.68
CA ILE A 69 -1.61 2.29 -23.86
C ILE A 69 -3.03 1.87 -24.24
N ALA A 70 -4.01 2.34 -23.48
CA ALA A 70 -5.43 2.24 -23.81
C ALA A 70 -5.83 3.53 -24.56
N THR A 71 -6.12 3.40 -25.85
CA THR A 71 -6.49 4.54 -26.70
C THR A 71 -7.95 4.94 -26.50
N SER A 72 -8.28 6.20 -26.78
CA SER A 72 -9.65 6.72 -26.84
C SER A 72 -10.46 6.19 -28.02
N ARG A 73 -9.79 5.60 -29.02
CA ARG A 73 -10.43 4.87 -30.13
C ARG A 73 -11.11 3.61 -29.62
N GLY A 74 -12.32 3.32 -30.11
CA GLY A 74 -13.08 2.13 -29.70
C GLY A 74 -13.90 2.32 -28.41
N LYS A 75 -14.39 3.55 -28.15
CA LYS A 75 -15.31 3.80 -27.04
C LYS A 75 -16.56 2.91 -27.20
N MET A 76 -16.82 2.09 -26.19
CA MET A 76 -18.03 1.28 -26.09
C MET A 76 -18.91 1.82 -24.96
N ASP A 77 -20.22 1.76 -25.15
CA ASP A 77 -21.16 2.01 -24.07
C ASP A 77 -21.28 0.77 -23.20
N VAL A 78 -21.23 0.98 -21.89
CA VAL A 78 -21.48 -0.08 -20.91
C VAL A 78 -22.99 -0.13 -20.66
N GLU A 79 -23.56 -1.32 -20.76
CA GLU A 79 -24.95 -1.58 -20.40
C GLU A 79 -25.12 -1.43 -18.89
N ILE A 80 -26.18 -0.73 -18.48
CA ILE A 80 -26.50 -0.43 -17.07
C ILE A 80 -27.98 -0.71 -16.91
N ALA A 81 -28.33 -1.65 -16.03
CA ALA A 81 -29.70 -2.11 -15.85
C ALA A 81 -30.66 -0.98 -15.41
N ASP A 82 -30.25 -0.16 -14.43
CA ASP A 82 -30.98 1.02 -13.96
C ASP A 82 -30.10 2.27 -14.04
N ARG A 83 -30.06 2.87 -15.24
CA ARG A 83 -29.24 4.06 -15.51
C ARG A 83 -29.73 5.30 -14.78
N GLU A 84 -31.04 5.45 -14.60
CA GLU A 84 -31.62 6.62 -13.93
C GLU A 84 -31.41 6.56 -12.41
N GLY A 85 -31.69 5.41 -11.79
CA GLY A 85 -31.44 5.17 -10.38
C GLY A 85 -29.96 5.36 -10.04
N LEU A 86 -29.05 4.77 -10.83
CA LEU A 86 -27.61 4.96 -10.64
C LEU A 86 -27.20 6.43 -10.73
N ARG A 87 -27.73 7.18 -11.70
CA ARG A 87 -27.42 8.60 -11.84
C ARG A 87 -27.90 9.40 -10.62
N ASN A 88 -29.08 9.09 -10.10
CA ASN A 88 -29.66 9.78 -8.96
C ASN A 88 -28.92 9.46 -7.65
N SER A 89 -28.56 8.20 -7.42
CA SER A 89 -27.78 7.77 -6.25
C SER A 89 -26.38 8.38 -6.25
N ILE A 90 -25.70 8.42 -7.41
CA ILE A 90 -24.40 9.11 -7.56
C ILE A 90 -24.52 10.61 -7.24
N LYS A 91 -25.56 11.30 -7.74
CA LYS A 91 -25.77 12.74 -7.43
C LYS A 91 -25.88 12.99 -5.92
N GLN A 92 -26.53 12.11 -5.18
CA GLN A 92 -26.63 12.22 -3.71
C GLN A 92 -25.28 11.96 -3.05
N ALA A 93 -24.59 10.88 -3.46
CA ALA A 93 -23.25 10.54 -2.99
C ALA A 93 -22.23 11.67 -3.19
N LEU A 94 -22.28 12.40 -4.32
CA LEU A 94 -21.40 13.53 -4.58
C LEU A 94 -21.55 14.66 -3.55
N LYS A 95 -22.77 14.90 -3.04
CA LYS A 95 -23.01 15.88 -1.98
C LYS A 95 -22.33 15.45 -0.68
N LEU A 96 -22.52 14.19 -0.28
CA LEU A 96 -21.92 13.61 0.92
C LEU A 96 -20.39 13.61 0.86
N ILE A 97 -19.82 13.25 -0.29
CA ILE A 97 -18.36 13.28 -0.50
C ILE A 97 -17.84 14.70 -0.34
N LYS A 98 -18.47 15.69 -0.99
CA LYS A 98 -18.04 17.08 -0.90
C LYS A 98 -18.07 17.58 0.55
N GLU A 99 -19.15 17.29 1.27
CA GLU A 99 -19.34 17.72 2.66
C GLU A 99 -18.35 17.03 3.62
N ARG A 100 -18.18 15.72 3.52
CA ARG A 100 -17.47 14.93 4.55
C ARG A 100 -15.98 14.71 4.26
N LEU A 101 -15.54 14.94 3.03
CA LEU A 101 -14.15 14.73 2.58
C LEU A 101 -13.49 16.02 2.08
N GLU A 102 -14.04 17.20 2.38
CA GLU A 102 -13.45 18.48 1.99
C GLU A 102 -11.98 18.60 2.42
N ALA A 103 -11.67 18.22 3.67
CA ALA A 103 -10.32 18.27 4.21
C ALA A 103 -9.33 17.41 3.41
N PHE A 104 -9.73 16.22 2.94
CA PHE A 104 -8.88 15.40 2.06
C PHE A 104 -8.54 16.13 0.78
N GLY A 105 -9.49 16.87 0.22
CA GLY A 105 -9.22 17.74 -0.91
C GLY A 105 -8.20 18.83 -0.58
N GLN A 106 -8.34 19.50 0.56
CA GLN A 106 -7.53 20.66 0.91
C GLN A 106 -6.08 20.34 1.30
N ILE A 107 -5.84 19.24 2.02
CA ILE A 107 -4.51 18.90 2.57
C ILE A 107 -4.01 17.51 2.16
N GLY A 108 -4.78 16.78 1.35
CA GLY A 108 -4.43 15.45 0.87
C GLY A 108 -4.22 14.44 2.00
N THR A 109 -3.59 13.32 1.65
CA THR A 109 -3.11 12.39 2.67
C THR A 109 -2.01 12.97 3.58
N PRO A 110 -1.15 13.94 3.17
CA PRO A 110 -0.17 14.57 4.06
C PRO A 110 -0.72 15.15 5.37
N GLY A 111 -2.03 15.47 5.42
CA GLY A 111 -2.71 15.85 6.65
C GLY A 111 -2.58 14.82 7.80
N GLY A 112 -2.26 13.56 7.46
CA GLY A 112 -2.00 12.49 8.43
C GLY A 112 -0.70 12.64 9.22
N VAL A 113 0.33 13.31 8.68
CA VAL A 113 1.69 13.32 9.29
C VAL A 113 1.66 13.80 10.75
N ILE A 114 1.11 14.99 10.99
CA ILE A 114 1.06 15.58 12.34
C ILE A 114 0.14 14.79 13.26
N ASN A 115 -1.03 14.40 12.75
CA ASN A 115 -2.03 13.67 13.53
C ASN A 115 -1.47 12.32 13.99
N TYR A 116 -0.82 11.57 13.11
CA TYR A 116 -0.23 10.29 13.45
C TYR A 116 1.03 10.42 14.32
N ASN A 117 1.79 11.52 14.22
CA ASN A 117 2.87 11.80 15.17
C ASN A 117 2.31 11.98 16.60
N LYS A 118 1.27 12.81 16.75
CA LYS A 118 0.60 13.05 18.04
C LYS A 118 0.00 11.78 18.65
N LEU A 119 -0.58 10.93 17.80
CA LEU A 119 -1.22 9.67 18.22
C LEU A 119 -0.23 8.53 18.44
N GLY A 120 1.06 8.71 18.16
CA GLY A 120 2.04 7.61 18.22
C GLY A 120 1.79 6.53 17.16
N ASN A 121 1.15 6.86 16.04
CA ASN A 121 0.95 5.96 14.90
C ASN A 121 2.07 6.10 13.85
N LEU A 122 2.70 7.27 13.76
CA LEU A 122 3.79 7.56 12.83
C LEU A 122 5.06 6.75 13.21
N PRO A 123 5.70 6.05 12.25
CA PRO A 123 6.94 5.35 12.53
C PRO A 123 8.15 6.28 12.42
N ILE A 124 9.12 6.07 13.31
CA ILE A 124 10.28 6.95 13.47
C ILE A 124 11.52 6.09 13.65
N ASN A 125 12.61 6.44 12.95
CA ASN A 125 13.91 5.78 13.02
C ASN A 125 13.79 4.26 12.87
N ASN A 126 13.40 3.80 11.68
CA ASN A 126 13.07 2.40 11.39
C ASN A 126 12.25 1.75 12.54
N TRP A 127 11.10 2.31 12.93
CA TRP A 127 10.20 1.74 13.95
C TRP A 127 10.74 1.63 15.39
N ARG A 128 11.96 2.14 15.68
CA ARG A 128 12.63 2.02 16.98
C ARG A 128 12.00 2.89 18.06
N THR A 129 11.53 4.08 17.69
CA THR A 129 11.05 5.04 18.67
C THR A 129 9.59 5.38 18.50
N ALA A 130 9.09 5.80 19.65
CA ALA A 130 7.74 6.19 19.89
C ALA A 130 7.59 7.69 20.00
N GLN A 131 8.68 8.38 20.31
CA GLN A 131 8.63 9.73 20.82
C GLN A 131 8.26 10.70 19.70
N TYR A 132 7.48 11.72 20.06
CA TYR A 132 7.21 12.83 19.16
C TYR A 132 8.51 13.33 18.52
N THR A 133 8.49 13.48 17.20
CA THR A 133 9.62 14.04 16.46
C THR A 133 9.26 15.39 15.85
N PRO A 134 10.11 16.43 15.97
CA PRO A 134 9.90 17.71 15.30
C PRO A 134 10.02 17.61 13.77
N ILE A 135 10.59 16.52 13.25
CA ILE A 135 10.67 16.24 11.81
C ILE A 135 9.29 16.28 11.17
N ALA A 136 8.26 15.78 11.87
CA ALA A 136 6.90 15.73 11.36
C ALA A 136 6.36 17.12 10.95
N GLU A 137 6.73 18.18 11.67
CA GLU A 137 6.33 19.56 11.36
C GLU A 137 6.95 20.02 10.04
N LYS A 138 8.23 19.68 9.81
CA LYS A 138 8.99 20.06 8.61
C LYS A 138 8.55 19.32 7.34
N ILE A 139 7.87 18.18 7.48
CA ILE A 139 7.40 17.36 6.34
C ILE A 139 5.87 17.28 6.26
N SER A 140 5.18 18.17 6.98
CA SER A 140 3.72 18.19 7.09
C SER A 140 3.03 18.72 5.82
N ALA A 141 1.70 18.57 5.75
CA ALA A 141 0.88 19.25 4.75
C ALA A 141 1.06 20.78 4.75
N THR A 142 1.23 21.36 5.95
CA THR A 142 1.48 22.81 6.10
C THR A 142 2.82 23.18 5.50
N ALA A 143 3.89 22.45 5.84
CA ALA A 143 5.21 22.68 5.27
C ALA A 143 5.23 22.53 3.74
N LEU A 144 4.50 21.55 3.18
CA LEU A 144 4.31 21.44 1.74
C LEU A 144 3.68 22.70 1.16
N LYS A 145 2.56 23.17 1.73
CA LYS A 145 1.84 24.38 1.30
C LYS A 145 2.66 25.66 1.35
N GLU A 146 3.49 25.79 2.37
CA GLU A 146 4.32 26.98 2.58
C GLU A 146 5.58 27.00 1.70
N THR A 147 5.92 25.87 1.04
CA THR A 147 7.21 25.74 0.33
C THR A 147 7.08 25.31 -1.13
N ILE A 148 6.63 24.08 -1.39
CA ILE A 148 6.76 23.43 -2.72
C ILE A 148 5.43 23.06 -3.36
N TRP A 149 4.31 23.10 -2.62
CA TRP A 149 2.98 22.80 -3.15
C TRP A 149 2.51 23.94 -4.06
N ILE A 150 2.09 23.61 -5.28
CA ILE A 150 1.58 24.60 -6.24
C ILE A 150 0.09 24.44 -6.56
N ASN A 151 -0.47 23.22 -6.54
CA ASN A 151 -1.89 23.03 -6.86
C ASN A 151 -2.45 21.70 -6.34
N ARG A 152 -3.78 21.57 -6.33
CA ARG A 152 -4.51 20.32 -6.08
C ARG A 152 -4.75 19.56 -7.39
N THR A 153 -4.83 18.24 -7.31
CA THR A 153 -5.15 17.36 -8.45
C THR A 153 -5.87 16.09 -7.97
N GLY A 154 -6.25 15.19 -8.87
CA GLY A 154 -6.91 13.94 -8.50
C GLY A 154 -6.97 12.91 -9.59
N CYS A 155 -7.45 11.72 -9.23
CA CYS A 155 -7.75 10.66 -10.18
C CYS A 155 -8.86 11.13 -11.15
N LYS A 156 -8.88 10.53 -12.34
CA LYS A 156 -9.95 10.73 -13.31
C LYS A 156 -11.32 10.48 -12.68
N PHE A 157 -12.27 11.40 -12.90
CA PHE A 157 -13.64 11.39 -12.35
C PHE A 157 -13.76 11.44 -10.82
N CYS A 158 -12.67 11.66 -10.08
CA CYS A 158 -12.73 11.70 -8.62
C CYS A 158 -13.21 13.06 -8.13
N PRO A 159 -14.26 13.17 -7.30
CA PRO A 159 -14.70 14.45 -6.74
C PRO A 159 -13.88 14.94 -5.53
N ILE A 160 -12.99 14.10 -4.97
CA ILE A 160 -12.22 14.42 -3.74
C ILE A 160 -11.01 15.30 -4.07
N HIS A 161 -10.28 14.97 -5.15
CA HIS A 161 -9.01 15.59 -5.52
C HIS A 161 -8.02 15.66 -4.34
N CYS A 162 -7.70 14.50 -3.77
CA CYS A 162 -6.79 14.39 -2.61
C CYS A 162 -5.30 14.48 -2.96
N ALA A 163 -4.96 14.36 -4.24
CA ALA A 163 -3.59 14.48 -4.70
C ALA A 163 -3.21 15.95 -4.84
N HIS A 164 -1.91 16.21 -4.91
CA HIS A 164 -1.36 17.55 -4.99
C HIS A 164 -0.13 17.58 -5.89
N LEU A 165 0.11 18.74 -6.48
CA LEU A 165 1.22 19.01 -7.35
C LEU A 165 2.26 19.84 -6.59
N VAL A 166 3.52 19.44 -6.72
CA VAL A 166 4.66 20.14 -6.15
C VAL A 166 5.65 20.55 -7.23
N GLN A 167 6.42 21.60 -6.93
CA GLN A 167 7.51 22.07 -7.76
C GLN A 167 8.64 22.61 -6.86
N ASN A 168 9.89 22.32 -7.25
CA ASN A 168 11.07 22.94 -6.65
C ASN A 168 12.12 23.11 -7.76
N ASN A 169 12.44 24.33 -8.14
CA ASN A 169 13.36 24.60 -9.25
C ASN A 169 14.80 24.89 -8.80
N GLU A 170 15.07 24.82 -7.49
CA GLU A 170 16.32 25.30 -6.89
C GLU A 170 16.98 24.25 -5.98
N GLY A 171 18.30 24.41 -5.82
CA GLY A 171 19.12 23.60 -4.93
C GLY A 171 19.40 22.19 -5.45
N PRO A 172 20.10 21.36 -4.65
CA PRO A 172 20.54 20.02 -5.07
C PRO A 172 19.38 19.03 -5.31
N PHE A 173 18.19 19.34 -4.79
CA PHE A 173 16.99 18.52 -4.92
C PHE A 173 15.93 19.17 -5.82
N ALA A 174 16.35 19.93 -6.83
CA ALA A 174 15.46 20.45 -7.86
C ALA A 174 14.69 19.30 -8.54
N LEU A 175 13.39 19.50 -8.73
CA LEU A 175 12.51 18.55 -9.41
C LEU A 175 12.58 18.75 -10.92
N ASP A 176 12.40 17.67 -11.66
CA ASP A 176 12.21 17.76 -13.10
C ASP A 176 10.77 18.23 -13.37
N GLY A 177 10.53 19.55 -13.37
CA GLY A 177 9.22 20.14 -13.58
C GLY A 177 8.21 19.84 -12.44
N VAL A 178 6.92 19.89 -12.79
CA VAL A 178 5.83 19.63 -11.83
C VAL A 178 5.66 18.13 -11.58
N GLN A 179 5.53 17.77 -10.31
CA GLN A 179 5.40 16.38 -9.84
C GLN A 179 4.15 16.20 -8.98
N GLU A 180 3.54 15.00 -9.01
CA GLU A 180 2.47 14.64 -8.08
C GLU A 180 3.00 14.03 -6.76
N GLY A 181 2.38 14.39 -5.64
CA GLY A 181 2.76 13.95 -4.29
C GLY A 181 3.85 14.83 -3.69
N PRO A 182 4.51 14.41 -2.59
CA PRO A 182 4.45 13.08 -2.00
C PRO A 182 3.21 12.84 -1.11
N GLU A 183 2.67 11.62 -1.17
CA GLU A 183 1.60 11.18 -0.25
C GLU A 183 2.14 10.93 1.18
N TYR A 184 1.25 10.81 2.17
CA TYR A 184 1.56 10.51 3.58
C TYR A 184 2.59 9.40 3.75
N GLU A 185 2.36 8.26 3.10
CA GLU A 185 3.22 7.09 3.20
C GLU A 185 4.65 7.40 2.72
N THR A 186 4.79 8.17 1.64
CA THR A 186 6.06 8.60 1.09
C THR A 186 6.77 9.61 1.98
N LEU A 187 6.02 10.57 2.55
CA LEU A 187 6.55 11.52 3.53
C LEU A 187 7.09 10.80 4.77
N ALA A 188 6.33 9.86 5.33
CA ALA A 188 6.74 9.13 6.52
C ALA A 188 7.92 8.19 6.25
N VAL A 189 7.94 7.47 5.12
CA VAL A 189 8.99 6.48 4.84
C VAL A 189 10.35 7.12 4.50
N PHE A 190 10.38 8.21 3.72
CA PHE A 190 11.62 8.92 3.41
C PHE A 190 11.94 10.04 4.41
N GLY A 191 10.97 10.40 5.26
CA GLY A 191 11.12 11.40 6.31
C GLY A 191 11.40 10.76 7.66
N THR A 192 10.38 10.60 8.50
CA THR A 192 10.55 10.17 9.90
C THR A 192 11.16 8.78 10.06
N LEU A 193 10.87 7.84 9.16
CA LEU A 193 11.47 6.50 9.20
C LEU A 193 12.97 6.54 8.94
N CYS A 194 13.42 7.42 8.03
CA CYS A 194 14.83 7.65 7.69
C CYS A 194 15.48 8.81 8.49
N MET A 195 14.78 9.41 9.46
CA MET A 195 15.20 10.58 10.23
C MET A 195 15.60 11.81 9.38
N ASN A 196 15.00 11.94 8.19
CA ASN A 196 15.26 13.04 7.26
C ASN A 196 14.15 14.09 7.34
N ASP A 197 14.53 15.35 7.54
CA ASP A 197 13.60 16.48 7.62
C ASP A 197 13.66 17.41 6.40
N ASN A 198 14.44 17.04 5.39
CA ASN A 198 14.54 17.79 4.16
C ASN A 198 13.39 17.42 3.21
N LEU A 199 12.32 18.23 3.25
CA LEU A 199 11.13 18.03 2.44
C LEU A 199 11.41 18.01 0.92
N LYS A 200 12.36 18.83 0.45
CA LYS A 200 12.75 18.87 -0.97
C LYS A 200 13.43 17.57 -1.41
N ALA A 201 14.29 16.99 -0.56
CA ALA A 201 14.89 15.69 -0.81
C ALA A 201 13.85 14.56 -0.83
N ILE A 202 12.85 14.60 0.07
CA ILE A 202 11.73 13.64 0.07
C ILE A 202 10.93 13.76 -1.23
N ALA A 203 10.65 14.97 -1.69
CA ALA A 203 9.98 15.21 -2.97
C ALA A 203 10.81 14.66 -4.16
N LYS A 204 12.13 14.82 -4.12
CA LYS A 204 13.03 14.26 -5.15
C LYS A 204 13.06 12.73 -5.13
N ALA A 205 13.08 12.11 -3.95
CA ALA A 205 12.98 10.66 -3.80
C ALA A 205 11.63 10.13 -4.34
N ASN A 206 10.53 10.85 -4.09
CA ASN A 206 9.21 10.54 -4.66
C ASN A 206 9.21 10.64 -6.19
N GLU A 207 9.76 11.72 -6.76
CA GLU A 207 9.94 11.86 -8.22
C GLU A 207 10.68 10.65 -8.79
N TYR A 208 11.82 10.27 -8.20
CA TYR A 208 12.60 9.14 -8.68
C TYR A 208 11.86 7.81 -8.59
N CYS A 209 11.08 7.59 -7.52
CA CYS A 209 10.25 6.38 -7.44
C CYS A 209 9.20 6.34 -8.56
N ASN A 210 8.51 7.46 -8.80
CA ASN A 210 7.50 7.58 -9.84
C ASN A 210 8.08 7.44 -11.25
N ARG A 211 9.19 8.13 -11.50
CA ARG A 211 9.92 8.16 -12.77
C ARG A 211 10.54 6.81 -13.10
N PHE A 212 11.14 6.14 -12.12
CA PHE A 212 11.85 4.89 -12.34
C PHE A 212 11.02 3.62 -12.11
N GLY A 213 9.80 3.76 -11.58
CA GLY A 213 8.88 2.65 -11.35
C GLY A 213 9.22 1.83 -10.10
N LEU A 214 9.32 2.48 -8.94
CA LEU A 214 9.55 1.86 -7.63
C LEU A 214 8.37 2.07 -6.67
N ASP A 215 8.16 1.12 -5.76
CA ASP A 215 7.31 1.29 -4.57
C ASP A 215 8.01 2.20 -3.55
N THR A 216 7.46 3.37 -3.25
CA THR A 216 8.06 4.30 -2.28
C THR A 216 8.19 3.69 -0.89
N LEU A 217 7.17 2.94 -0.42
CA LEU A 217 7.18 2.35 0.92
C LEU A 217 8.30 1.32 1.05
N SER A 218 8.39 0.39 0.10
CA SER A 218 9.36 -0.70 0.18
C SER A 218 10.78 -0.19 -0.08
N THR A 219 10.93 0.82 -0.96
CA THR A 219 12.23 1.47 -1.21
C THR A 219 12.73 2.21 0.03
N GLY A 220 11.92 3.11 0.60
CA GLY A 220 12.31 3.87 1.79
C GLY A 220 12.51 2.98 3.01
N SER A 221 11.68 1.95 3.21
CA SER A 221 11.83 1.01 4.32
C SER A 221 13.10 0.17 4.19
N THR A 222 13.47 -0.24 2.98
CA THR A 222 14.71 -0.99 2.73
C THR A 222 15.95 -0.11 2.91
N ILE A 223 15.86 1.18 2.57
CA ILE A 223 16.91 2.18 2.87
C ILE A 223 17.04 2.39 4.38
N ALA A 224 15.94 2.60 5.10
CA ALA A 224 15.95 2.76 6.56
C ALA A 224 16.53 1.52 7.27
N PHE A 225 16.21 0.32 6.77
CA PHE A 225 16.82 -0.94 7.21
C PHE A 225 18.34 -0.94 7.03
N ALA A 226 18.84 -0.52 5.85
CA ALA A 226 20.27 -0.45 5.58
C ALA A 226 20.99 0.62 6.43
N MET A 227 20.35 1.76 6.69
CA MET A 227 20.85 2.77 7.63
C MET A 227 21.02 2.20 9.04
N GLU A 228 20.06 1.42 9.52
CA GLU A 228 20.18 0.75 10.83
C GLU A 228 21.28 -0.32 10.83
N CYS A 229 21.37 -1.13 9.77
CA CYS A 229 22.44 -2.12 9.63
C CYS A 229 23.83 -1.46 9.66
N ARG A 230 23.99 -0.30 9.04
CA ARG A 230 25.22 0.49 9.12
C ARG A 230 25.48 0.98 10.56
N GLU A 231 24.50 1.58 11.23
CA GLU A 231 24.64 2.04 12.63
C GLU A 231 25.04 0.88 13.57
N LYS A 232 24.61 -0.35 13.27
CA LYS A 232 24.94 -1.57 14.02
C LYS A 232 26.24 -2.26 13.59
N GLY A 233 26.97 -1.70 12.63
CA GLY A 233 28.23 -2.28 12.13
C GLY A 233 28.05 -3.55 11.29
N LEU A 234 26.83 -3.82 10.80
CA LEU A 234 26.55 -4.95 9.91
C LEU A 234 26.94 -4.65 8.47
N LEU A 235 26.97 -3.38 8.07
CA LEU A 235 27.49 -2.94 6.78
C LEU A 235 28.80 -2.18 7.01
N SER A 236 29.88 -2.62 6.35
CA SER A 236 31.17 -1.95 6.36
C SER A 236 31.19 -0.77 5.41
N GLU A 237 32.15 0.15 5.54
CA GLU A 237 32.35 1.26 4.60
C GLU A 237 32.56 0.78 3.14
N LYS A 238 33.13 -0.42 2.96
CA LYS A 238 33.26 -1.05 1.65
C LYS A 238 31.90 -1.45 1.06
N ASP A 239 30.99 -1.95 1.88
CA ASP A 239 29.66 -2.37 1.44
C ASP A 239 28.80 -1.17 1.01
N LEU A 240 29.10 0.04 1.51
CA LEU A 240 28.33 1.25 1.23
C LEU A 240 28.60 1.86 -0.14
N ASP A 241 29.56 1.34 -0.91
CA ASP A 241 29.91 1.80 -2.26
C ASP A 241 30.06 3.34 -2.33
N GLY A 242 30.70 3.93 -1.31
CA GLY A 242 30.97 5.36 -1.18
C GLY A 242 29.78 6.24 -0.76
N VAL A 243 28.62 5.65 -0.46
CA VAL A 243 27.43 6.39 0.00
C VAL A 243 27.44 6.53 1.51
N ASN A 244 27.44 7.76 2.04
CA ASN A 244 27.29 7.99 3.47
C ASN A 244 25.84 7.73 3.94
N LEU A 245 25.45 6.47 4.04
CA LEU A 245 24.09 6.01 4.35
C LEU A 245 23.78 6.12 5.85
N ALA A 246 23.96 7.31 6.43
CA ALA A 246 23.56 7.65 7.80
C ALA A 246 22.07 7.99 7.85
N PHE A 247 21.41 7.69 8.96
CA PHE A 247 20.12 8.28 9.28
C PHE A 247 20.19 9.81 9.17
N GLY A 248 19.18 10.41 8.53
CA GLY A 248 19.09 11.85 8.33
C GLY A 248 19.96 12.42 7.21
N ASN A 249 20.64 11.60 6.40
CA ASN A 249 21.38 12.08 5.23
C ASN A 249 20.48 12.14 3.97
N PRO A 250 20.03 13.32 3.52
CA PRO A 250 19.13 13.45 2.38
C PRO A 250 19.77 13.04 1.04
N ASP A 251 21.05 13.38 0.82
CA ASP A 251 21.77 13.06 -0.42
C ASP A 251 21.89 11.54 -0.59
N ALA A 252 22.23 10.84 0.49
CA ALA A 252 22.35 9.38 0.48
C ALA A 252 21.02 8.68 0.19
N ILE A 253 19.90 9.20 0.73
CA ILE A 253 18.55 8.64 0.46
C ILE A 253 18.22 8.77 -1.03
N VAL A 254 18.34 9.98 -1.58
CA VAL A 254 17.98 10.26 -2.98
C VAL A 254 18.87 9.47 -3.95
N GLU A 255 20.18 9.41 -3.68
CA GLU A 255 21.12 8.62 -4.48
C GLU A 255 20.80 7.13 -4.42
N MET A 256 20.48 6.59 -3.24
CA MET A 256 20.17 5.17 -3.09
C MET A 256 18.89 4.77 -3.83
N VAL A 257 17.86 5.63 -3.87
CA VAL A 257 16.65 5.37 -4.70
C VAL A 257 17.04 5.18 -6.16
N LYS A 258 17.87 6.08 -6.71
CA LYS A 258 18.36 5.98 -8.09
C LYS A 258 19.17 4.70 -8.29
N ARG A 259 20.15 4.43 -7.41
CA ARG A 259 21.00 3.23 -7.53
C ARG A 259 20.20 1.94 -7.44
N ILE A 260 19.17 1.86 -6.59
CA ILE A 260 18.27 0.70 -6.52
C ILE A 260 17.54 0.50 -7.84
N ALA A 261 16.94 1.55 -8.39
CA ALA A 261 16.21 1.48 -9.67
C ALA A 261 17.08 0.94 -10.81
N TYR A 262 18.35 1.34 -10.86
CA TYR A 262 19.29 0.94 -11.90
C TYR A 262 20.17 -0.27 -11.53
N ARG A 263 20.00 -0.83 -10.32
CA ARG A 263 20.89 -1.86 -9.73
C ARG A 263 22.38 -1.50 -9.84
N GLN A 264 22.73 -0.29 -9.41
CA GLN A 264 24.08 0.25 -9.46
C GLN A 264 24.81 0.08 -8.13
N GLY A 265 25.82 -0.79 -8.10
CA GLY A 265 26.54 -1.16 -6.87
C GLY A 265 25.95 -2.40 -6.21
N ASN A 266 26.76 -3.04 -5.36
CA ASN A 266 26.41 -4.32 -4.75
C ASN A 266 25.30 -4.13 -3.71
N LEU A 267 25.42 -3.10 -2.87
CA LEU A 267 24.40 -2.81 -1.87
C LEU A 267 23.07 -2.44 -2.52
N ALA A 268 23.06 -1.51 -3.48
CA ALA A 268 21.81 -1.10 -4.12
C ALA A 268 21.12 -2.26 -4.87
N SER A 269 21.90 -3.15 -5.49
CA SER A 269 21.38 -4.38 -6.11
C SER A 269 20.74 -5.30 -5.08
N LEU A 270 21.36 -5.46 -3.91
CA LEU A 270 20.82 -6.24 -2.81
C LEU A 270 19.54 -5.62 -2.22
N LEU A 271 19.54 -4.30 -2.00
CA LEU A 271 18.35 -3.57 -1.54
C LEU A 271 17.21 -3.64 -2.57
N GLY A 272 17.52 -3.81 -3.85
CA GLY A 272 16.53 -4.08 -4.90
C GLY A 272 15.79 -5.41 -4.76
N GLU A 273 16.26 -6.33 -3.92
CA GLU A 273 15.55 -7.56 -3.56
C GLU A 273 14.52 -7.36 -2.41
N GLY A 274 14.50 -6.17 -1.78
CA GLY A 274 13.69 -5.86 -0.61
C GLY A 274 14.34 -6.27 0.72
N SER A 275 13.83 -5.71 1.82
CA SER A 275 14.44 -5.82 3.15
C SER A 275 14.52 -7.26 3.68
N ARG A 276 13.55 -8.12 3.35
CA ARG A 276 13.57 -9.54 3.77
C ARG A 276 14.76 -10.28 3.19
N GLU A 277 15.02 -10.10 1.90
CA GLU A 277 16.10 -10.83 1.24
C GLU A 277 17.45 -10.20 1.56
N ALA A 278 17.51 -8.86 1.56
CA ALA A 278 18.71 -8.13 1.98
C ALA A 278 19.18 -8.53 3.39
N SER A 279 18.27 -8.64 4.36
CA SER A 279 18.62 -9.06 5.73
C SER A 279 19.19 -10.48 5.80
N ARG A 280 18.64 -11.44 5.05
CA ARG A 280 19.17 -12.81 5.00
C ARG A 280 20.59 -12.87 4.42
N VAL A 281 20.86 -12.08 3.39
CA VAL A 281 22.19 -12.03 2.75
C VAL A 281 23.21 -11.34 3.66
N ILE A 282 22.83 -10.25 4.33
CA ILE A 282 23.70 -9.57 5.30
C ILE A 282 23.98 -10.47 6.50
N GLY A 283 22.99 -11.26 6.91
CA GLY A 283 23.04 -12.18 8.03
C GLY A 283 23.34 -11.49 9.35
N ARG A 284 23.98 -12.20 10.29
CA ARG A 284 24.45 -11.66 11.58
C ARG A 284 23.34 -10.96 12.39
N GLY A 285 22.11 -11.46 12.29
CA GLY A 285 20.95 -10.93 13.00
C GLY A 285 20.29 -9.72 12.34
N ALA A 286 20.68 -9.35 11.11
CA ALA A 286 20.06 -8.25 10.36
C ALA A 286 18.54 -8.41 10.22
N GLU A 287 18.02 -9.64 10.24
CA GLU A 287 16.59 -9.95 10.15
C GLU A 287 15.77 -9.27 11.27
N GLU A 288 16.38 -8.94 12.42
CA GLU A 288 15.73 -8.18 13.49
C GLU A 288 15.31 -6.76 13.04
N TYR A 289 16.08 -6.17 12.11
CA TYR A 289 15.90 -4.79 11.64
C TYR A 289 14.99 -4.69 10.41
N ALA A 290 14.66 -5.81 9.76
CA ALA A 290 13.81 -5.87 8.57
C ALA A 290 12.32 -5.96 8.96
N ALA A 291 11.63 -4.81 8.95
CA ALA A 291 10.20 -4.75 9.25
C ALA A 291 9.35 -5.18 8.05
N HIS A 292 8.94 -6.45 7.99
CA HIS A 292 8.06 -6.99 6.95
C HIS A 292 7.10 -8.07 7.46
N VAL A 293 6.02 -8.34 6.73
CA VAL A 293 5.23 -9.58 6.84
C VAL A 293 5.14 -10.22 5.47
N LYS A 294 5.46 -11.51 5.36
CA LYS A 294 5.57 -12.25 4.08
C LYS A 294 6.53 -11.60 3.07
N GLY A 295 7.50 -10.83 3.57
CA GLY A 295 8.46 -10.05 2.79
C GLY A 295 7.91 -8.80 2.11
N LEU A 296 6.70 -8.37 2.46
CA LEU A 296 6.24 -7.03 2.11
C LEU A 296 6.51 -6.10 3.30
N GLU A 297 7.21 -5.00 3.05
CA GLU A 297 7.52 -3.96 4.03
C GLU A 297 6.23 -3.36 4.62
N PHE A 298 6.29 -2.84 5.84
CA PHE A 298 5.11 -2.24 6.47
C PHE A 298 4.72 -0.93 5.79
N ALA A 299 3.41 -0.68 5.74
CA ALA A 299 2.88 0.66 5.58
C ALA A 299 3.07 1.47 6.86
N MET A 300 3.13 2.80 6.75
CA MET A 300 3.56 3.75 7.79
C MET A 300 2.50 3.96 8.89
N HIS A 301 1.94 2.88 9.41
CA HIS A 301 1.04 2.87 10.56
C HIS A 301 1.48 1.80 11.54
N ASP A 302 1.78 2.21 12.77
CA ASP A 302 2.31 1.34 13.82
C ASP A 302 1.27 0.32 14.30
N PRO A 303 1.53 -1.01 14.18
CA PRO A 303 0.58 -2.02 14.63
C PRO A 303 0.37 -2.03 16.16
N ARG A 304 1.25 -1.39 16.94
CA ARG A 304 1.06 -1.23 18.39
C ARG A 304 0.00 -0.16 18.71
N PHE A 305 -0.18 0.81 17.82
CA PHE A 305 -1.26 1.80 17.90
C PHE A 305 -2.61 1.18 17.48
N SER A 306 -2.62 0.41 16.39
CA SER A 306 -3.82 -0.20 15.80
C SER A 306 -3.72 -1.72 15.81
N TRP A 307 -4.42 -2.38 16.74
CA TRP A 307 -4.49 -3.85 16.77
C TRP A 307 -5.26 -4.41 15.58
N GLY A 308 -6.14 -3.62 14.95
CA GLY A 308 -6.73 -3.95 13.65
C GLY A 308 -5.70 -4.09 12.56
N HIS A 309 -4.76 -3.15 12.45
CA HIS A 309 -3.63 -3.27 11.53
C HIS A 309 -2.69 -4.40 11.94
N ALA A 310 -2.41 -4.60 13.23
CA ALA A 310 -1.58 -5.73 13.68
C ALA A 310 -2.07 -7.07 13.14
N LEU A 311 -3.37 -7.35 13.28
CA LEU A 311 -3.99 -8.56 12.76
C LEU A 311 -4.07 -8.55 11.23
N SER A 312 -4.37 -7.41 10.61
CA SER A 312 -4.50 -7.30 9.15
C SER A 312 -3.17 -7.42 8.41
N TYR A 313 -2.09 -6.82 8.90
CA TYR A 313 -0.74 -7.00 8.35
C TYR A 313 -0.31 -8.46 8.43
N SER A 314 -0.59 -9.10 9.56
CA SER A 314 -0.31 -10.51 9.81
C SER A 314 -1.07 -11.41 8.84
N THR A 315 -2.38 -11.23 8.70
CA THR A 315 -3.26 -12.12 7.92
C THR A 315 -3.47 -11.70 6.46
N GLY A 316 -2.94 -10.54 6.08
CA GLY A 316 -3.09 -9.96 4.76
C GLY A 316 -2.54 -10.86 3.65
N ASN A 317 -3.35 -11.15 2.64
CA ASN A 317 -2.98 -12.05 1.55
C ASN A 317 -1.76 -11.58 0.72
N ARG A 318 -1.39 -10.30 0.79
CA ARG A 318 -0.20 -9.77 0.10
C ARG A 318 0.94 -9.36 1.04
N GLY A 319 0.82 -9.62 2.35
CA GLY A 319 1.76 -9.16 3.38
C GLY A 319 1.32 -7.86 4.06
N ALA A 320 2.28 -7.11 4.64
CA ALA A 320 2.03 -5.95 5.50
C ALA A 320 1.51 -4.70 4.74
N CYS A 321 0.27 -4.76 4.25
CA CYS A 321 -0.39 -3.66 3.54
C CYS A 321 -1.60 -3.12 4.31
N HIS A 322 -1.61 -1.81 4.59
CA HIS A 322 -2.68 -1.20 5.39
C HIS A 322 -4.02 -1.25 4.66
N LEU A 323 -4.03 -1.19 3.32
CA LEU A 323 -5.24 -1.27 2.50
C LEU A 323 -5.90 -2.66 2.47
N SER A 324 -5.29 -3.69 3.08
CA SER A 324 -5.92 -5.02 3.17
C SER A 324 -7.15 -5.04 4.08
N SER A 325 -7.18 -4.20 5.11
CA SER A 325 -8.37 -3.90 5.93
C SER A 325 -8.71 -2.42 5.96
N PHE A 326 -7.75 -1.55 5.68
CA PHE A 326 -7.86 -0.11 5.85
C PHE A 326 -8.39 0.25 7.25
N SER A 327 -7.89 -0.41 8.31
CA SER A 327 -8.56 -0.38 9.62
C SER A 327 -8.43 0.95 10.36
N HIS A 328 -7.33 1.68 10.22
CA HIS A 328 -7.09 2.86 11.04
C HIS A 328 -8.17 3.97 10.95
N PRO A 329 -8.78 4.30 9.79
CA PRO A 329 -9.87 5.28 9.77
C PRO A 329 -11.11 4.76 10.49
N PHE A 330 -11.36 3.45 10.44
CA PHE A 330 -12.48 2.82 11.16
C PHE A 330 -12.22 2.63 12.66
N GLU A 331 -10.99 2.84 13.12
CA GLU A 331 -10.65 2.92 14.56
C GLU A 331 -10.63 4.35 15.08
N LEU A 332 -10.67 5.35 14.18
CA LEU A 332 -10.53 6.76 14.51
C LEU A 332 -11.81 7.56 14.28
N THR A 333 -12.37 7.48 13.07
CA THR A 333 -13.42 8.42 12.63
C THR A 333 -14.59 7.76 11.90
N THR A 334 -14.47 6.52 11.46
CA THR A 334 -15.45 5.89 10.55
C THR A 334 -16.18 4.73 11.24
N ALA A 335 -17.52 4.79 11.27
CA ALA A 335 -18.39 3.71 11.76
C ALA A 335 -18.78 2.72 10.65
N LEU A 336 -19.37 1.58 11.01
CA LEU A 336 -19.95 0.60 10.09
C LEU A 336 -21.32 0.11 10.60
N PRO A 337 -22.36 0.98 10.59
CA PRO A 337 -23.67 0.64 11.15
C PRO A 337 -24.32 -0.58 10.46
N GLU A 338 -24.13 -0.75 9.15
CA GLU A 338 -24.69 -1.90 8.43
C GLU A 338 -24.18 -3.26 8.94
N LEU A 339 -23.05 -3.28 9.67
CA LEU A 339 -22.49 -4.49 10.27
C LEU A 339 -22.59 -4.48 11.81
N GLY A 340 -23.39 -3.57 12.38
CA GLY A 340 -23.63 -3.44 13.82
C GLY A 340 -22.56 -2.65 14.58
N TYR A 341 -21.75 -1.85 13.89
CA TYR A 341 -20.73 -1.00 14.52
C TYR A 341 -21.13 0.48 14.42
N GLU A 342 -21.97 0.93 15.35
CA GLU A 342 -22.53 2.30 15.39
C GLU A 342 -21.48 3.41 15.59
N LYS A 343 -20.29 3.05 16.08
CA LYS A 343 -19.18 3.97 16.36
C LYS A 343 -17.87 3.39 15.81
N PRO A 344 -16.83 4.22 15.62
CA PRO A 344 -15.48 3.72 15.33
C PRO A 344 -15.07 2.65 16.36
N PHE A 345 -14.48 1.55 15.88
CA PHE A 345 -14.15 0.42 16.75
C PHE A 345 -12.86 0.74 17.54
N PRO A 346 -12.79 0.51 18.85
CA PRO A 346 -11.61 0.88 19.63
C PRO A 346 -10.31 0.24 19.11
N GLY A 347 -9.28 1.05 18.87
CA GLY A 347 -8.03 0.61 18.24
C GLY A 347 -7.25 -0.47 19.01
N ARG A 348 -7.41 -0.51 20.35
CA ARG A 348 -6.68 -1.41 21.27
C ARG A 348 -7.63 -2.21 22.17
N GLN A 349 -8.72 -2.69 21.58
CA GLN A 349 -9.61 -3.67 22.21
C GLN A 349 -9.37 -5.04 21.56
N LYS A 350 -9.33 -6.09 22.37
CA LYS A 350 -9.16 -7.46 21.91
C LYS A 350 -10.49 -8.08 21.50
N GLU A 351 -11.50 -7.95 22.35
CA GLU A 351 -12.80 -8.58 22.23
C GLU A 351 -13.50 -8.12 20.94
N GLY A 352 -13.87 -9.06 20.08
CA GLY A 352 -14.53 -8.79 18.80
C GLY A 352 -13.64 -8.20 17.71
N LYS A 353 -12.35 -7.95 17.99
CA LYS A 353 -11.41 -7.36 17.02
C LYS A 353 -11.20 -8.27 15.81
N ALA A 354 -11.11 -9.59 16.02
CA ALA A 354 -10.93 -10.55 14.94
C ALA A 354 -12.10 -10.50 13.94
N LYS A 355 -13.34 -10.59 14.44
CA LYS A 355 -14.56 -10.46 13.63
C LYS A 355 -14.60 -9.14 12.86
N TRP A 356 -14.28 -8.03 13.53
CA TRP A 356 -14.28 -6.71 12.92
C TRP A 356 -13.23 -6.57 11.80
N VAL A 357 -12.00 -7.09 11.99
CA VAL A 357 -10.98 -7.11 10.93
C VAL A 357 -11.40 -7.98 9.74
N ILE A 358 -12.07 -9.12 9.99
CA ILE A 358 -12.61 -9.99 8.94
C ILE A 358 -13.60 -9.21 8.06
N HIS A 359 -14.56 -8.50 8.66
CA HIS A 359 -15.52 -7.66 7.95
C HIS A 359 -14.84 -6.60 7.09
N LEU A 360 -13.85 -5.90 7.64
CA LEU A 360 -13.07 -4.93 6.88
C LEU A 360 -12.32 -5.56 5.70
N GLN A 361 -11.69 -6.71 5.88
CA GLN A 361 -10.99 -7.41 4.80
C GLN A 361 -11.93 -7.89 3.69
N HIS A 362 -13.17 -8.26 4.03
CA HIS A 362 -14.22 -8.55 3.04
C HIS A 362 -14.55 -7.29 2.26
N LEU A 363 -14.86 -6.19 2.96
CA LEU A 363 -15.22 -4.92 2.35
C LEU A 363 -14.11 -4.37 1.45
N MET A 364 -12.86 -4.37 1.91
CA MET A 364 -11.72 -3.93 1.10
C MET A 364 -11.52 -4.81 -0.14
N THR A 365 -11.79 -6.12 -0.05
CA THR A 365 -11.73 -7.03 -1.21
C THR A 365 -12.83 -6.72 -2.21
N ILE A 366 -14.03 -6.34 -1.76
CA ILE A 366 -15.13 -5.92 -2.61
C ILE A 366 -14.77 -4.61 -3.32
N LEU A 367 -14.29 -3.60 -2.58
CA LEU A 367 -13.91 -2.31 -3.17
C LEU A 367 -12.77 -2.43 -4.19
N ASP A 368 -11.80 -3.32 -3.94
CA ASP A 368 -10.74 -3.64 -4.90
C ASP A 368 -11.30 -4.30 -6.18
N SER A 369 -12.44 -5.00 -6.09
CA SER A 369 -13.12 -5.64 -7.23
C SER A 369 -14.10 -4.71 -7.96
N LEU A 370 -14.62 -3.68 -7.28
CA LEU A 370 -15.49 -2.62 -7.84
C LEU A 370 -14.72 -1.42 -8.39
N PRO A 371 -13.40 -1.54 -8.56
CA PRO A 371 -12.41 -0.44 -8.49
C PRO A 371 -12.86 0.89 -7.84
N ILE A 372 -13.37 0.85 -6.60
CA ILE A 372 -13.77 2.07 -5.86
C ILE A 372 -12.67 2.50 -4.88
N CYS A 373 -12.34 3.79 -4.88
CA CYS A 373 -11.37 4.36 -3.95
C CYS A 373 -11.83 4.24 -2.49
N LYS A 374 -11.00 3.65 -1.63
CA LYS A 374 -11.32 3.41 -0.21
C LYS A 374 -11.51 4.69 0.62
N PHE A 375 -10.94 5.82 0.19
CA PHE A 375 -11.15 7.12 0.86
C PHE A 375 -12.59 7.60 0.80
N THR A 376 -13.40 7.12 -0.16
CA THR A 376 -14.81 7.49 -0.20
C THR A 376 -15.59 6.99 1.01
N MET A 377 -15.05 6.06 1.80
CA MET A 377 -15.65 5.60 3.05
C MET A 377 -15.29 6.44 4.27
N SER A 378 -14.21 7.22 4.20
CA SER A 378 -13.73 7.98 5.35
C SER A 378 -14.80 8.95 5.84
N ASN A 379 -14.89 9.14 7.16
CA ASN A 379 -15.90 9.98 7.80
C ASN A 379 -17.34 9.59 7.39
N ASN A 380 -17.56 8.30 7.10
CA ASN A 380 -18.83 7.75 6.63
C ASN A 380 -19.37 8.48 5.37
N ALA A 381 -18.52 9.01 4.50
CA ALA A 381 -18.95 9.71 3.27
C ALA A 381 -19.80 8.82 2.37
N LEU A 382 -19.32 7.60 2.09
CA LEU A 382 -20.08 6.51 1.50
C LEU A 382 -20.05 5.30 2.43
N THR A 383 -21.06 4.45 2.30
CA THR A 383 -21.28 3.28 3.16
C THR A 383 -21.44 2.01 2.32
N ILE A 384 -21.55 0.86 2.98
CA ILE A 384 -21.73 -0.43 2.30
C ILE A 384 -23.00 -0.41 1.45
N SER A 385 -24.05 0.22 1.96
CA SER A 385 -25.33 0.36 1.26
C SER A 385 -25.19 1.03 -0.11
N HIS A 386 -24.40 2.10 -0.20
CA HIS A 386 -24.15 2.80 -1.46
C HIS A 386 -23.50 1.87 -2.50
N PHE A 387 -22.46 1.13 -2.11
CA PHE A 387 -21.74 0.25 -3.03
C PHE A 387 -22.57 -0.95 -3.47
N ARG A 388 -23.38 -1.51 -2.56
CA ARG A 388 -24.33 -2.58 -2.86
C ARG A 388 -25.40 -2.09 -3.84
N GLU A 389 -26.00 -0.94 -3.55
CA GLU A 389 -27.02 -0.33 -4.42
C GLU A 389 -26.49 -0.10 -5.83
N TRP A 390 -25.28 0.46 -5.96
CA TRP A 390 -24.66 0.68 -7.27
C TRP A 390 -24.37 -0.61 -8.02
N LEU A 391 -23.89 -1.65 -7.34
CA LEU A 391 -23.69 -2.96 -7.97
C LEU A 391 -25.03 -3.51 -8.50
N ASN A 392 -26.10 -3.41 -7.71
CA ASN A 392 -27.42 -3.88 -8.10
C ASN A 392 -27.98 -3.05 -9.27
N GLN A 393 -27.86 -1.72 -9.25
CA GLN A 393 -28.29 -0.82 -10.35
C GLN A 393 -27.51 -1.05 -11.64
N ILE A 394 -26.21 -1.37 -11.55
CA ILE A 394 -25.38 -1.66 -12.72
C ILE A 394 -25.75 -3.01 -13.32
N THR A 395 -25.84 -4.04 -12.48
CA THR A 395 -25.91 -5.44 -12.94
C THR A 395 -27.33 -6.01 -13.03
N GLY A 396 -28.31 -5.36 -12.44
CA GLY A 396 -29.66 -5.90 -12.25
C GLY A 396 -29.73 -7.05 -11.23
N MET A 397 -28.62 -7.37 -10.55
CA MET A 397 -28.60 -8.41 -9.52
C MET A 397 -29.15 -7.83 -8.22
N ASP A 398 -30.27 -8.33 -7.69
CA ASP A 398 -30.83 -7.86 -6.42
C ASP A 398 -30.16 -8.52 -5.22
N ARG A 399 -28.89 -8.18 -4.96
CA ARG A 399 -28.13 -8.79 -3.85
C ARG A 399 -28.48 -8.14 -2.52
N SER A 400 -28.75 -8.99 -1.53
CA SER A 400 -28.83 -8.61 -0.11
C SER A 400 -27.47 -8.19 0.46
N LEU A 401 -27.47 -7.59 1.66
CA LEU A 401 -26.24 -7.23 2.37
C LEU A 401 -25.35 -8.45 2.65
N GLU A 402 -25.96 -9.56 3.07
CA GLU A 402 -25.23 -10.80 3.39
C GLU A 402 -24.54 -11.36 2.15
N GLU A 403 -25.27 -11.45 1.02
CA GLU A 403 -24.71 -11.93 -0.25
C GLU A 403 -23.61 -11.01 -0.77
N PHE A 404 -23.77 -9.69 -0.61
CA PHE A 404 -22.75 -8.72 -1.00
C PHE A 404 -21.46 -8.92 -0.19
N MET A 405 -21.56 -9.06 1.14
CA MET A 405 -20.40 -9.30 2.01
C MET A 405 -19.77 -10.68 1.75
N ALA A 406 -20.57 -11.69 1.38
CA ALA A 406 -20.08 -13.01 1.00
C ALA A 406 -19.16 -12.98 -0.24
N LEU A 407 -19.32 -12.02 -1.16
CA LEU A 407 -18.39 -11.81 -2.29
C LEU A 407 -16.98 -11.49 -1.78
N GLY A 408 -16.87 -10.63 -0.77
CA GLY A 408 -15.61 -10.28 -0.12
C GLY A 408 -14.97 -11.45 0.61
N LEU A 409 -15.78 -12.25 1.33
CA LEU A 409 -15.33 -13.49 1.96
C LEU A 409 -14.79 -14.48 0.92
N ARG A 410 -15.52 -14.70 -0.17
CA ARG A 410 -15.10 -15.60 -1.27
C ARG A 410 -13.78 -15.14 -1.89
N GLY A 411 -13.69 -13.86 -2.27
CA GLY A 411 -12.48 -13.31 -2.89
C GLY A 411 -11.26 -13.35 -1.96
N PHE A 412 -11.43 -13.03 -0.66
CA PHE A 412 -10.34 -13.09 0.31
C PHE A 412 -9.88 -14.54 0.57
N THR A 413 -10.82 -15.48 0.66
CA THR A 413 -10.52 -16.89 0.89
C THR A 413 -9.83 -17.54 -0.31
N LEU A 414 -10.24 -17.20 -1.54
CA LEU A 414 -9.56 -17.66 -2.75
C LEU A 414 -8.09 -17.23 -2.77
N LYS A 415 -7.80 -15.96 -2.48
CA LYS A 415 -6.42 -15.45 -2.36
C LYS A 415 -5.64 -16.20 -1.25
N ARG A 416 -6.29 -16.55 -0.14
CA ARG A 416 -5.66 -17.35 0.92
C ARG A 416 -5.34 -18.78 0.46
N MET A 417 -6.25 -19.44 -0.26
CA MET A 417 -6.01 -20.77 -0.83
C MET A 417 -4.80 -20.77 -1.77
N MET A 418 -4.69 -19.76 -2.64
CA MET A 418 -3.52 -19.59 -3.51
C MET A 418 -2.22 -19.46 -2.72
N ASN A 419 -2.24 -18.70 -1.62
CA ASN A 419 -1.10 -18.56 -0.71
C ASN A 419 -0.76 -19.86 0.02
N ASN A 420 -1.76 -20.59 0.54
CA ASN A 420 -1.55 -21.86 1.22
C ASN A 420 -0.92 -22.91 0.28
N GLN A 421 -1.35 -22.94 -0.98
CA GLN A 421 -0.74 -23.79 -2.01
C GLN A 421 0.73 -23.43 -2.29
N ARG A 422 1.14 -22.18 -2.00
CA ARG A 422 2.53 -21.69 -2.10
C ARG A 422 3.29 -21.79 -0.78
N GLY A 423 2.75 -22.52 0.19
CA GLY A 423 3.42 -22.83 1.45
C GLY A 423 3.19 -21.81 2.57
N ILE A 424 2.36 -20.78 2.36
CA ILE A 424 2.01 -19.82 3.42
C ILE A 424 1.13 -20.51 4.46
N THR A 425 1.54 -20.46 5.72
CA THR A 425 0.75 -20.97 6.86
C THR A 425 0.72 -19.96 8.01
N ARG A 426 0.24 -20.38 9.19
CA ARG A 426 0.24 -19.56 10.41
C ARG A 426 1.62 -18.97 10.74
N LYS A 427 2.72 -19.69 10.46
CA LYS A 427 4.09 -19.23 10.73
C LYS A 427 4.42 -17.92 9.99
N ASP A 428 3.78 -17.67 8.84
CA ASP A 428 3.98 -16.51 7.99
C ASP A 428 2.98 -15.38 8.33
N ASP A 429 1.99 -15.65 9.18
CA ASP A 429 1.02 -14.69 9.70
C ASP A 429 1.50 -14.09 11.04
N MET A 430 2.81 -13.87 11.16
CA MET A 430 3.44 -13.33 12.37
C MET A 430 4.00 -11.92 12.12
N LEU A 431 3.83 -11.03 13.10
CA LEU A 431 4.55 -9.77 13.12
C LEU A 431 6.05 -9.99 13.41
N PRO A 432 6.96 -9.17 12.84
CA PRO A 432 8.38 -9.24 13.15
C PRO A 432 8.64 -9.01 14.65
N PRO A 433 9.76 -9.53 15.21
CA PRO A 433 10.07 -9.50 16.64
C PRO A 433 9.84 -8.12 17.28
N ARG A 434 10.29 -7.05 16.62
CA ARG A 434 10.13 -5.66 17.07
C ARG A 434 8.70 -5.30 17.48
N PHE A 435 7.68 -5.71 16.73
CA PHE A 435 6.28 -5.39 17.08
C PHE A 435 5.66 -6.36 18.10
N ARG A 436 6.38 -7.43 18.46
CA ARG A 436 5.97 -8.42 19.47
C ARG A 436 6.69 -8.24 20.81
N THR A 437 7.80 -7.50 20.84
CA THR A 437 8.61 -7.31 22.06
C THR A 437 8.76 -5.84 22.44
N LEU A 438 8.87 -4.93 21.48
CA LEU A 438 9.13 -3.52 21.76
C LEU A 438 7.82 -2.78 22.05
N LYS A 439 7.53 -2.62 23.34
CA LYS A 439 6.46 -1.76 23.82
C LYS A 439 6.73 -0.30 23.42
N LYS A 440 5.66 0.45 23.12
CA LYS A 440 5.75 1.85 22.69
C LYS A 440 5.40 2.75 23.87
N ARG A 441 6.33 3.58 24.30
CA ARG A 441 6.19 4.46 25.48
C ARG A 441 6.62 5.89 25.12
N ALA A 442 5.76 6.86 25.40
CA ALA A 442 6.06 8.29 25.32
C ALA A 442 5.20 9.04 26.35
N LYS A 443 5.45 10.34 26.54
CA LYS A 443 4.72 11.18 27.51
C LYS A 443 3.19 11.08 27.38
N ASN A 444 2.68 10.98 26.14
CA ASN A 444 1.24 11.04 25.85
C ASN A 444 0.65 9.69 25.44
N PHE A 445 1.43 8.60 25.43
CA PHE A 445 0.91 7.28 25.11
C PHE A 445 1.75 6.13 25.67
N ASP A 446 1.03 5.12 26.12
CA ASP A 446 1.54 3.84 26.57
C ASP A 446 0.81 2.74 25.76
N PHE A 447 1.50 2.17 24.76
CA PHE A 447 0.96 1.09 23.93
C PHE A 447 1.71 -0.21 24.19
N ASP A 448 0.97 -1.23 24.65
CA ASP A 448 1.50 -2.59 24.70
C ASP A 448 1.60 -3.20 23.29
N VAL A 449 2.30 -4.32 23.20
CA VAL A 449 2.37 -5.12 21.98
C VAL A 449 1.00 -5.77 21.69
N PRO A 450 0.63 -5.99 20.42
CA PRO A 450 -0.66 -6.60 20.10
C PRO A 450 -0.76 -8.04 20.65
N PRO A 451 -1.93 -8.47 21.17
CA PRO A 451 -2.17 -9.83 21.66
C PRO A 451 -2.36 -10.82 20.49
N LEU A 452 -1.38 -10.86 19.58
CA LEU A 452 -1.49 -11.42 18.24
C LEU A 452 -1.86 -12.91 18.24
N PHE A 453 -1.26 -13.72 19.10
CA PHE A 453 -1.52 -15.17 19.11
C PHE A 453 -2.99 -15.49 19.38
N THR A 454 -3.59 -14.82 20.36
CA THR A 454 -5.02 -15.02 20.68
C THR A 454 -5.91 -14.49 19.56
N LEU A 455 -5.57 -13.34 18.97
CA LEU A 455 -6.32 -12.77 17.85
C LEU A 455 -6.25 -13.64 16.59
N LEU A 456 -5.12 -14.30 16.32
CA LEU A 456 -4.95 -15.18 15.16
C LEU A 456 -5.80 -16.44 15.25
N SER A 457 -5.83 -17.11 16.41
CA SER A 457 -6.66 -18.30 16.58
C SER A 457 -8.15 -17.97 16.47
N GLU A 458 -8.61 -16.92 17.15
CA GLU A 458 -9.99 -16.43 17.00
C GLU A 458 -10.31 -16.06 15.54
N TYR A 459 -9.36 -15.41 14.85
CA TYR A 459 -9.52 -15.05 13.44
C TYR A 459 -9.67 -16.28 12.53
N TYR A 460 -8.88 -17.33 12.72
CA TYR A 460 -8.99 -18.54 11.89
C TYR A 460 -10.28 -19.29 12.16
N GLU A 461 -10.67 -19.43 13.42
CA GLU A 461 -11.94 -20.03 13.80
C GLU A 461 -13.12 -19.30 13.13
N LEU A 462 -13.21 -17.98 13.28
CA LEU A 462 -14.26 -17.15 12.68
C LEU A 462 -14.25 -17.18 11.14
N ARG A 463 -13.10 -17.40 10.52
CA ARG A 463 -12.96 -17.57 9.07
C ARG A 463 -13.43 -18.96 8.57
N GLY A 464 -13.63 -19.93 9.47
CA GLY A 464 -13.81 -21.33 9.11
C GLY A 464 -12.53 -21.97 8.58
N TRP A 465 -11.38 -21.60 9.15
CA TRP A 465 -10.05 -22.09 8.77
C TRP A 465 -9.46 -22.94 9.89
N THR A 466 -8.51 -23.81 9.55
CA THR A 466 -7.72 -24.57 10.53
C THR A 466 -6.76 -23.63 11.27
N GLU A 467 -6.16 -24.08 12.39
CA GLU A 467 -5.11 -23.31 13.07
C GLU A 467 -3.88 -23.01 12.21
N GLU A 468 -3.60 -23.81 11.17
CA GLU A 468 -2.58 -23.49 10.15
C GLU A 468 -2.99 -22.40 9.14
N GLY A 469 -4.16 -21.79 9.35
CA GLY A 469 -4.76 -20.80 8.47
C GLY A 469 -5.08 -21.35 7.08
N ARG A 470 -5.62 -22.57 6.99
CA ARG A 470 -6.12 -23.18 5.75
C ARG A 470 -7.64 -23.26 5.79
N PRO A 471 -8.37 -22.84 4.75
CA PRO A 471 -9.83 -22.97 4.73
C PRO A 471 -10.28 -24.42 4.87
N ASN A 472 -11.24 -24.69 5.75
CA ASN A 472 -11.76 -26.04 5.93
C ASN A 472 -12.63 -26.48 4.72
N PRO A 473 -12.83 -27.80 4.51
CA PRO A 473 -13.61 -28.28 3.36
C PRO A 473 -15.03 -27.75 3.29
N GLU A 474 -15.67 -27.52 4.44
CA GLU A 474 -17.01 -26.94 4.52
C GLU A 474 -17.04 -25.50 4.00
N THR A 475 -16.09 -24.66 4.43
CA THR A 475 -15.92 -23.28 3.96
C THR A 475 -15.66 -23.23 2.46
N ILE A 476 -14.82 -24.14 1.94
CA ILE A 476 -14.55 -24.26 0.50
C ILE A 476 -15.84 -24.61 -0.28
N ARG A 477 -16.63 -25.58 0.21
CA ARG A 477 -17.91 -25.94 -0.41
C ARG A 477 -18.92 -24.79 -0.36
N ARG A 478 -19.14 -24.21 0.83
CA ARG A 478 -20.05 -23.09 1.06
C ARG A 478 -19.75 -21.89 0.16
N LEU A 479 -18.46 -21.59 -0.03
CA LEU A 479 -18.03 -20.48 -0.88
C LEU A 479 -17.96 -20.85 -2.37
N GLY A 480 -18.31 -22.07 -2.78
CA GLY A 480 -18.24 -22.51 -4.18
C GLY A 480 -16.82 -22.47 -4.76
N LEU A 481 -15.81 -22.79 -3.94
CA LEU A 481 -14.40 -22.78 -4.30
C LEU A 481 -13.83 -24.19 -4.56
N GLY A 482 -14.66 -25.24 -4.48
CA GLY A 482 -14.22 -26.64 -4.63
C GLY A 482 -13.63 -26.99 -6.01
N GLY A 483 -13.97 -26.23 -7.05
CA GLY A 483 -13.39 -26.38 -8.39
C GLY A 483 -11.98 -25.79 -8.55
N PHE A 484 -11.49 -25.02 -7.57
CA PHE A 484 -10.18 -24.39 -7.65
C PHE A 484 -9.07 -25.41 -7.41
N ARG A 485 -8.44 -25.88 -8.50
CA ARG A 485 -7.24 -26.74 -8.48
C ARG A 485 -6.09 -26.01 -9.16
N PHE A 486 -4.89 -26.04 -8.57
CA PHE A 486 -3.69 -25.46 -9.18
C PHE A 486 -3.05 -26.45 -10.18
N GLU A 487 -2.37 -25.93 -11.20
CA GLU A 487 -1.76 -26.72 -12.28
C GLU A 487 -0.86 -27.87 -11.82
N GLU A 488 -0.15 -27.74 -10.69
CA GLU A 488 0.70 -28.82 -10.17
C GLU A 488 -0.10 -30.05 -9.71
N GLN A 489 -1.32 -29.83 -9.20
CA GLN A 489 -2.18 -30.91 -8.74
C GLN A 489 -2.93 -31.54 -9.90
N SER A 490 -3.33 -30.75 -10.91
CA SER A 490 -3.86 -31.30 -12.16
C SER A 490 -2.79 -32.00 -13.00
N ARG A 491 -1.51 -31.57 -12.99
CA ARG A 491 -0.39 -32.29 -13.62
C ARG A 491 -0.05 -33.58 -12.87
N ARG A 492 -0.06 -33.58 -11.54
CA ARG A 492 0.11 -34.81 -10.73
C ARG A 492 -1.04 -35.81 -10.91
N ASP A 493 -2.28 -35.33 -11.00
CA ASP A 493 -3.45 -36.18 -11.24
C ASP A 493 -3.51 -36.67 -12.70
N ALA A 494 -3.06 -35.86 -13.67
CA ALA A 494 -2.93 -36.27 -15.07
C ALA A 494 -1.79 -37.28 -15.27
N GLY A 495 -0.67 -37.13 -14.57
CA GLY A 495 0.45 -38.10 -14.57
C GLY A 495 0.18 -39.37 -13.76
N ARG A 496 -0.95 -39.46 -13.04
CA ARG A 496 -1.46 -40.69 -12.40
C ARG A 496 -2.52 -41.41 -13.24
N LYS A 497 -2.90 -40.84 -14.40
CA LYS A 497 -3.85 -41.43 -15.36
C LYS A 497 -3.19 -42.02 -16.61
N THR A 498 -1.87 -42.15 -16.60
CA THR A 498 -1.05 -42.91 -17.55
C THR A 498 -0.30 -43.97 -16.76
#